data_AF-A0A4P6P879-F1
#
_entry.id   AF-A0A4P6P879-F1
#
_cell.length_a   1.000
_cell.length_b   1.000
_cell.length_c   1.000
_cell.angle_alpha   90.00
_cell.angle_beta   90.00
_cell.angle_gamma   90.00
#
_symmetry.space_group_name_H-M   'P 1'
#
loop_
_entity.id
_entity.type
_entity.pdbx_description
1 polymer ?
#
loop_
_entity_poly.entity_id
_entity_poly.type
_entity_poly.pdbx_seq_one_letter_code
_entity_poly.pdbx_strand_id
1 'polypeptide(L)'
;MKKLLLLILIVSFGGQAFEVEDIKINAANLPIGKHIRFEWLSMPTMVLKPSKEQIKSIQRNTNKVTVENLKNSFRSFAKTSGNRKATILYQPTVTAHKNDTLVHSYPIIVLVGINPMRGCALSADYEGNVLIDPCSQTLFSLDGRPITNNGELASVIFIPEYSIEGNQLTIKAPKVDNVIDFSPNILASDLPTKSKLFDAISWDKLDVVKTLIEKDKSLLSSTTSVGCNLVHLASSKSKELLSYLIDKGVSTTKVCNNRYTPIMLSMMVGKHENASFLLNHGAKINAYCENEQCAKSLLDYLEYEQGYSPEYSAELIEKINIGRLTQ
;
A
#
# COMPACT_ATOMS: atom_id res chain seq x y z
N MET A 1 7.34 39.84 20.70
CA MET A 1 7.15 39.26 19.35
C MET A 1 6.12 38.14 19.47
N LYS A 2 4.96 38.31 18.83
CA LYS A 2 3.79 37.43 18.96
C LYS A 2 4.09 36.05 18.35
N LYS A 3 3.96 34.98 19.15
CA LYS A 3 3.90 33.59 18.66
C LYS A 3 2.54 33.39 18.01
N LEU A 4 2.52 33.19 16.70
CA LEU A 4 1.32 32.80 15.96
C LEU A 4 1.12 31.29 16.17
N LEU A 5 0.23 30.94 17.10
CA LEU A 5 -0.23 29.58 17.33
C LEU A 5 -1.17 29.21 16.17
N LEU A 6 -0.70 28.40 15.22
CA LEU A 6 -1.57 27.87 14.16
C LEU A 6 -2.39 26.72 14.76
N LEU A 7 -3.61 27.05 15.18
CA LEU A 7 -4.60 26.09 15.67
C LEU A 7 -5.11 25.28 14.46
N ILE A 8 -4.66 24.03 14.32
CA ILE A 8 -5.25 23.10 13.35
C ILE A 8 -6.49 22.50 14.00
N LEU A 9 -7.67 22.96 13.57
CA LEU A 9 -8.95 22.36 13.92
C LEU A 9 -9.04 20.97 13.30
N ILE A 10 -8.92 19.93 14.14
CA ILE A 10 -9.28 18.56 13.78
C ILE A 10 -10.80 18.48 13.83
N VAL A 11 -11.43 18.49 12.66
CA VAL A 11 -12.86 18.26 12.52
C VAL A 11 -13.05 16.76 12.26
N SER A 12 -13.46 16.03 13.29
CA SER A 12 -13.96 14.67 13.17
C SER A 12 -15.41 14.71 12.71
N PHE A 13 -15.68 14.32 11.46
CA PHE A 13 -17.04 14.02 11.00
C PHE A 13 -17.04 12.73 10.18
N GLY A 14 -17.98 11.86 10.53
CA GLY A 14 -18.15 10.55 9.92
C GLY A 14 -18.76 10.58 8.52
N GLY A 15 -18.58 9.46 7.81
CA GLY A 15 -19.59 8.90 6.92
C GLY A 15 -20.02 9.69 5.68
N GLN A 16 -19.28 10.70 5.22
CA GLN A 16 -19.43 11.24 3.86
C GLN A 16 -18.26 10.78 2.99
N ALA A 17 -18.57 10.27 1.80
CA ALA A 17 -17.57 10.01 0.78
C ALA A 17 -16.89 11.34 0.44
N PHE A 18 -15.69 11.56 0.98
CA PHE A 18 -14.86 12.70 0.61
C PHE A 18 -14.60 12.61 -0.90
N GLU A 19 -15.18 13.53 -1.67
CA GLU A 19 -14.69 13.80 -3.02
C GLU A 19 -13.26 14.30 -2.87
N VAL A 20 -12.32 13.54 -3.42
CA VAL A 20 -10.92 13.94 -3.44
C VAL A 20 -10.83 15.11 -4.41
N GLU A 21 -10.42 16.27 -3.94
CA GLU A 21 -10.24 17.46 -4.79
C GLU A 21 -8.88 17.47 -5.48
N ASP A 22 -8.78 18.27 -6.55
CA ASP A 22 -7.51 18.56 -7.22
C ASP A 22 -6.52 19.23 -6.25
N ILE A 23 -5.26 18.80 -6.28
CA ILE A 23 -4.18 19.49 -5.56
C ILE A 23 -3.58 20.54 -6.48
N LYS A 24 -3.66 21.80 -6.07
CA LYS A 24 -3.13 22.95 -6.82
C LYS A 24 -1.88 23.52 -6.13
N ILE A 25 -0.78 23.58 -6.85
CA ILE A 25 0.52 24.08 -6.35
C ILE A 25 1.01 25.20 -7.26
N ASN A 26 1.42 26.33 -6.69
CA ASN A 26 2.07 27.39 -7.44
C ASN A 26 3.52 27.00 -7.78
N ALA A 27 3.77 26.68 -9.05
CA ALA A 27 5.05 26.29 -9.61
C ALA A 27 6.16 27.34 -9.45
N ALA A 28 5.81 28.62 -9.29
CA ALA A 28 6.78 29.68 -9.01
C ALA A 28 7.42 29.52 -7.62
N ASN A 29 6.67 28.96 -6.66
CA ASN A 29 7.10 28.78 -5.28
C ASN A 29 7.83 27.45 -5.04
N LEU A 30 7.89 26.57 -6.05
CA LEU A 30 8.61 25.30 -5.93
C LEU A 30 10.12 25.55 -5.80
N PRO A 31 10.79 24.96 -4.79
CA PRO A 31 12.22 25.06 -4.65
C PRO A 31 12.89 24.38 -5.85
N ILE A 32 13.83 25.06 -6.49
CA ILE A 32 14.62 24.48 -7.58
C ILE A 32 15.57 23.44 -6.97
N GLY A 33 15.62 22.26 -7.58
CA GLY A 33 16.58 21.22 -7.23
C GLY A 33 16.19 20.32 -6.06
N LYS A 34 15.10 20.64 -5.35
CA LYS A 34 14.64 19.90 -4.18
C LYS A 34 13.18 19.51 -4.32
N HIS A 35 12.83 18.34 -3.80
CA HIS A 35 11.45 17.90 -3.74
C HIS A 35 10.69 18.61 -2.62
N ILE A 36 9.45 19.00 -2.89
CA ILE A 36 8.43 19.09 -1.83
C ILE A 36 7.73 17.73 -1.71
N ARG A 37 7.23 17.42 -0.51
CA ARG A 37 6.57 16.16 -0.19
C ARG A 37 5.25 16.42 0.52
N PHE A 38 4.24 15.63 0.17
CA PHE A 38 2.93 15.63 0.84
C PHE A 38 2.25 14.28 0.60
N GLU A 39 1.12 14.08 1.27
CA GLU A 39 0.29 12.89 1.09
C GLU A 39 -0.83 13.16 0.08
N TRP A 40 -0.98 12.29 -0.91
CA TRP A 40 -2.09 12.30 -1.86
C TRP A 40 -2.70 10.90 -1.89
N LEU A 41 -3.98 10.76 -1.51
CA LEU A 41 -4.69 9.46 -1.44
C LEU A 41 -4.00 8.44 -0.53
N SER A 42 -3.40 8.91 0.57
CA SER A 42 -2.54 8.09 1.44
C SER A 42 -1.39 7.43 0.71
N MET A 43 -0.85 8.14 -0.28
CA MET A 43 0.39 7.78 -0.97
C MET A 43 1.36 8.97 -0.85
N PRO A 44 2.59 8.75 -0.36
CA PRO A 44 3.63 9.75 -0.40
C PRO A 44 3.83 10.26 -1.83
N THR A 45 3.76 11.57 -2.03
CA THR A 45 3.90 12.20 -3.34
C THR A 45 5.01 13.23 -3.29
N MET A 46 5.80 13.26 -4.35
CA MET A 46 7.00 14.11 -4.49
C MET A 46 6.85 14.97 -5.73
N VAL A 47 7.14 16.27 -5.60
CA VAL A 47 7.14 17.22 -6.71
C VAL A 47 8.51 17.88 -6.79
N LEU A 48 9.17 17.77 -7.95
CA LEU A 48 10.49 18.35 -8.22
C LEU A 48 10.39 19.39 -9.33
N LYS A 49 10.93 20.58 -9.08
CA LYS A 49 11.32 21.53 -10.12
C LYS A 49 12.82 21.37 -10.36
N PRO A 50 13.27 20.59 -11.38
CA PRO A 50 14.67 20.23 -11.51
C PRO A 50 15.56 21.43 -11.86
N SER A 51 16.82 21.38 -11.42
CA SER A 51 17.86 22.30 -11.88
C SER A 51 18.30 21.97 -13.31
N LYS A 52 19.09 22.86 -13.95
CA LYS A 52 19.66 22.59 -15.28
C LYS A 52 20.57 21.35 -15.27
N GLU A 53 21.33 21.15 -14.19
CA GLU A 53 22.22 20.02 -13.99
C GLU A 53 21.43 18.72 -13.82
N GLN A 54 20.33 18.76 -13.07
CA GLN A 54 19.42 17.63 -12.90
C GLN A 54 18.75 17.24 -14.21
N ILE A 55 18.29 18.20 -15.02
CA ILE A 55 17.74 17.93 -16.35
C ILE A 55 18.78 17.19 -17.21
N LYS A 56 20.04 17.66 -17.22
CA LYS A 56 21.13 16.96 -17.92
C LYS A 56 21.42 15.57 -17.36
N SER A 57 21.26 15.35 -16.05
CA SER A 57 21.43 14.03 -15.42
C SER A 57 20.33 13.07 -15.88
N ILE A 58 19.08 13.52 -15.82
CA ILE A 58 17.90 12.78 -16.25
C ILE A 58 17.98 12.41 -17.74
N GLN A 59 18.39 13.36 -18.59
CA GLN A 59 18.59 13.15 -20.03
C GLN A 59 19.71 12.15 -20.35
N ARG A 60 20.70 12.01 -19.47
CA ARG A 60 21.77 11.00 -19.62
C ARG A 60 21.29 9.58 -19.32
N ASN A 61 20.20 9.42 -18.56
CA ASN A 61 19.59 8.11 -18.36
C ASN A 61 18.88 7.66 -19.64
N THR A 62 19.46 6.70 -20.36
CA THR A 62 18.90 6.13 -21.59
C THR A 62 18.08 4.85 -21.34
N ASN A 63 17.95 4.41 -20.08
CA ASN A 63 17.17 3.23 -19.76
C ASN A 63 15.69 3.46 -20.09
N LYS A 64 15.14 2.51 -20.83
CA LYS A 64 13.74 2.51 -21.21
C LYS A 64 12.94 1.62 -20.27
N VAL A 65 11.79 2.11 -19.86
CA VAL A 65 10.81 1.33 -19.13
C VAL A 65 10.19 0.32 -20.09
N THR A 66 10.31 -0.98 -19.78
CA THR A 66 9.69 -2.04 -20.58
C THR A 66 8.25 -2.30 -20.13
N VAL A 67 7.48 -2.97 -21.01
CA VAL A 67 6.11 -3.41 -20.69
C VAL A 67 6.12 -4.35 -19.47
N GLU A 68 7.12 -5.22 -19.35
CA GLU A 68 7.21 -6.15 -18.22
C GLU A 68 7.51 -5.42 -16.90
N ASN A 69 8.36 -4.37 -16.92
CA ASN A 69 8.60 -3.55 -15.72
C ASN A 69 7.32 -2.88 -15.22
N LEU A 70 6.51 -2.33 -16.12
CA LEU A 70 5.22 -1.74 -15.79
C LEU A 70 4.28 -2.80 -15.21
N LYS A 71 4.12 -3.92 -15.92
CA LYS A 71 3.24 -5.03 -15.51
C LYS A 71 3.61 -5.56 -14.12
N ASN A 72 4.89 -5.79 -13.84
CA ASN A 72 5.35 -6.24 -12.53
C ASN A 72 5.09 -5.18 -11.45
N SER A 73 5.43 -3.92 -11.73
CA SER A 73 5.18 -2.77 -10.83
C SER A 73 3.71 -2.68 -10.44
N PHE A 74 2.80 -2.68 -11.40
CA PHE A 74 1.37 -2.60 -11.13
C PHE A 74 0.84 -3.84 -10.43
N ARG A 75 1.30 -5.04 -10.78
CA ARG A 75 0.91 -6.28 -10.07
C ARG A 75 1.29 -6.22 -8.59
N SER A 76 2.54 -5.89 -8.29
CA SER A 76 3.01 -5.80 -6.90
C SER A 76 2.27 -4.73 -6.11
N PHE A 77 2.10 -3.55 -6.72
CA PHE A 77 1.40 -2.46 -6.07
C PHE A 77 -0.09 -2.75 -5.87
N ALA A 78 -0.76 -3.33 -6.85
CA ALA A 78 -2.16 -3.73 -6.73
C ALA A 78 -2.37 -4.78 -5.64
N LYS A 79 -1.44 -5.75 -5.51
CA LYS A 79 -1.48 -6.79 -4.47
C LYS A 79 -1.41 -6.22 -3.05
N THR A 80 -0.65 -5.13 -2.87
CA THR A 80 -0.40 -4.52 -1.55
C THR A 80 -1.33 -3.36 -1.24
N SER A 81 -1.64 -2.53 -2.23
CA SER A 81 -2.36 -1.26 -2.09
C SER A 81 -3.76 -1.27 -2.73
N GLY A 82 -4.13 -2.36 -3.41
CA GLY A 82 -5.42 -2.57 -4.04
C GLY A 82 -5.49 -2.14 -5.51
N ASN A 83 -6.28 -2.88 -6.29
CA ASN A 83 -6.50 -2.64 -7.72
C ASN A 83 -6.98 -1.20 -8.03
N ARG A 84 -7.79 -0.58 -7.15
CA ARG A 84 -8.29 0.79 -7.37
C ARG A 84 -7.16 1.82 -7.39
N LYS A 85 -6.25 1.80 -6.40
CA LYS A 85 -5.09 2.71 -6.37
C LYS A 85 -4.15 2.46 -7.56
N ALA A 86 -3.92 1.19 -7.91
CA ALA A 86 -3.14 0.85 -9.09
C ALA A 86 -3.76 1.38 -10.39
N THR A 87 -5.10 1.29 -10.52
CA THR A 87 -5.84 1.80 -11.69
C THR A 87 -5.67 3.30 -11.87
N ILE A 88 -5.75 4.07 -10.77
CA ILE A 88 -5.57 5.53 -10.75
C ILE A 88 -4.24 5.93 -11.40
N LEU A 89 -3.18 5.17 -11.12
CA LEU A 89 -1.82 5.46 -11.57
C LEU A 89 -1.50 4.86 -12.94
N TYR A 90 -2.33 3.95 -13.44
CA TYR A 90 -1.99 3.12 -14.61
C TYR A 90 -1.79 3.95 -15.88
N GLN A 91 -2.84 4.63 -16.33
CA GLN A 91 -2.81 5.41 -17.56
C GLN A 91 -1.78 6.56 -17.55
N PRO A 92 -1.71 7.42 -16.50
CA PRO A 92 -0.72 8.49 -16.48
C PRO A 92 0.72 7.97 -16.49
N THR A 93 1.03 6.90 -15.75
CA THR A 93 2.36 6.28 -15.75
C THR A 93 2.71 5.68 -17.12
N VAL A 94 1.82 4.87 -17.69
CA VAL A 94 2.06 4.21 -18.99
C VAL A 94 2.26 5.25 -20.10
N THR A 95 1.44 6.30 -20.12
CA THR A 95 1.50 7.37 -21.12
C THR A 95 2.81 8.16 -21.01
N ALA A 96 3.20 8.52 -19.77
CA ALA A 96 4.41 9.28 -19.51
C ALA A 96 5.69 8.56 -19.99
N HIS A 97 5.74 7.22 -19.83
CA HIS A 97 6.87 6.41 -20.28
C HIS A 97 6.82 6.00 -21.75
N LYS A 98 5.63 5.79 -22.33
CA LYS A 98 5.50 5.42 -23.75
C LYS A 98 5.98 6.52 -24.69
N ASN A 99 5.73 7.77 -24.33
CA ASN A 99 6.03 8.91 -25.20
C ASN A 99 7.41 9.54 -24.94
N ASP A 100 8.20 8.99 -24.01
CA ASP A 100 9.45 9.60 -23.48
C ASP A 100 9.28 11.07 -23.04
N THR A 101 8.04 11.44 -22.72
CA THR A 101 7.62 12.84 -22.51
C THR A 101 8.08 13.41 -21.19
N LEU A 102 8.50 12.57 -20.23
CA LEU A 102 8.89 13.04 -18.89
C LEU A 102 10.06 14.02 -18.92
N VAL A 103 11.03 13.77 -19.79
CA VAL A 103 12.27 14.56 -19.86
C VAL A 103 12.16 15.70 -20.87
N HIS A 104 11.33 15.52 -21.91
CA HIS A 104 11.22 16.46 -23.01
C HIS A 104 10.05 17.43 -22.89
N SER A 105 9.07 17.18 -22.01
CA SER A 105 7.82 17.95 -21.97
C SER A 105 7.54 18.68 -20.64
N TYR A 106 8.25 18.40 -19.54
CA TYR A 106 7.84 18.90 -18.22
C TYR A 106 8.94 19.62 -17.43
N PRO A 107 8.76 20.92 -17.07
CA PRO A 107 9.66 21.62 -16.15
C PRO A 107 9.44 21.23 -14.68
N ILE A 108 8.52 20.30 -14.40
CA ILE A 108 8.18 19.80 -13.07
C ILE A 108 7.89 18.30 -13.18
N ILE A 109 8.47 17.52 -12.27
CA ILE A 109 8.28 16.07 -12.20
C ILE A 109 7.44 15.76 -10.96
N VAL A 110 6.38 14.98 -11.13
CA VAL A 110 5.54 14.49 -10.04
C VAL A 110 5.61 12.97 -9.99
N LEU A 111 5.94 12.43 -8.82
CA LEU A 111 6.07 10.99 -8.58
C LEU A 111 5.33 10.57 -7.32
N VAL A 112 4.78 9.37 -7.33
CA VAL A 112 4.41 8.66 -6.11
C VAL A 112 5.70 8.14 -5.49
N GLY A 113 6.12 8.73 -4.38
CA GLY A 113 7.43 8.55 -3.74
C GLY A 113 7.60 7.22 -3.00
N ILE A 114 7.13 6.11 -3.56
CA ILE A 114 7.27 4.76 -3.01
C ILE A 114 7.77 3.80 -4.08
N ASN A 115 8.59 2.82 -3.68
CA ASN A 115 8.91 1.70 -4.56
C ASN A 115 7.70 0.74 -4.60
N PRO A 116 7.07 0.49 -5.77
CA PRO A 116 5.88 -0.37 -5.85
C PRO A 116 6.16 -1.87 -5.58
N MET A 117 7.42 -2.30 -5.59
CA MET A 117 7.80 -3.66 -5.22
C MET A 117 7.77 -3.91 -3.72
N ARG A 118 8.14 -2.89 -2.93
CA ARG A 118 8.39 -3.04 -1.49
C ARG A 118 7.53 -2.13 -0.60
N GLY A 119 6.88 -1.12 -1.18
CA GLY A 119 6.11 -0.11 -0.45
C GLY A 119 6.98 0.90 0.31
N CYS A 120 8.30 0.86 0.15
CA CYS A 120 9.21 1.75 0.88
C CYS A 120 9.24 3.16 0.29
N ALA A 121 9.15 4.17 1.16
CA ALA A 121 9.23 5.56 0.76
C ALA A 121 10.64 5.90 0.26
N LEU A 122 10.71 6.54 -0.90
CA LEU A 122 11.97 6.90 -1.55
C LEU A 122 12.61 8.11 -0.87
N SER A 123 13.92 8.06 -0.69
CA SER A 123 14.74 9.24 -0.36
C SER A 123 15.36 9.82 -1.64
N ALA A 124 15.79 11.08 -1.58
CA ALA A 124 16.47 11.73 -2.68
C ALA A 124 17.90 12.05 -2.27
N ASP A 125 18.87 11.63 -3.08
CA ASP A 125 20.26 12.09 -3.02
C ASP A 125 20.45 13.14 -4.11
N TYR A 126 20.55 14.40 -3.67
CA TYR A 126 20.67 15.54 -4.56
C TYR A 126 22.09 15.76 -5.08
N GLU A 127 23.11 15.21 -4.42
CA GLU A 127 24.49 15.28 -4.92
C GLU A 127 24.67 14.26 -6.05
N GLY A 128 24.19 13.04 -5.84
CA GLY A 128 24.14 11.99 -6.87
C GLY A 128 23.11 12.25 -7.96
N ASN A 129 22.13 13.13 -7.72
CA ASN A 129 20.95 13.34 -8.57
C ASN A 129 20.15 12.06 -8.83
N VAL A 130 19.86 11.32 -7.76
CA VAL A 130 19.14 10.04 -7.79
C VAL A 130 18.10 9.96 -6.68
N LEU A 131 17.11 9.08 -6.88
CA LEU A 131 16.22 8.60 -5.83
C LEU A 131 16.71 7.23 -5.35
N ILE A 132 16.55 6.97 -4.05
CA ILE A 132 17.02 5.75 -3.41
C ILE A 132 15.85 5.07 -2.71
N ASP A 133 15.65 3.78 -2.98
CA ASP A 133 14.83 2.91 -2.13
C ASP A 133 15.68 2.43 -0.94
N PRO A 134 15.45 2.91 0.29
CA PRO A 134 16.28 2.53 1.44
C PRO A 134 16.17 1.03 1.79
N CYS A 135 15.09 0.36 1.39
CA CYS A 135 14.88 -1.05 1.70
C CYS A 135 15.68 -2.00 0.80
N SER A 136 16.07 -1.57 -0.39
CA SER A 136 16.79 -2.40 -1.36
C SER A 136 18.06 -1.78 -1.91
N GLN A 137 18.31 -0.50 -1.59
CA GLN A 137 19.37 0.33 -2.18
C GLN A 137 19.23 0.48 -3.71
N THR A 138 18.04 0.21 -4.26
CA THR A 138 17.78 0.43 -5.69
C THR A 138 17.77 1.92 -5.99
N LEU A 139 18.47 2.29 -7.06
CA LEU A 139 18.59 3.67 -7.52
C LEU A 139 17.66 3.94 -8.70
N PHE A 140 16.98 5.08 -8.65
CA PHE A 140 16.17 5.61 -9.74
C PHE A 140 16.68 6.99 -10.12
N SER A 141 16.51 7.33 -11.40
CA SER A 141 16.66 8.70 -11.86
C SER A 141 15.58 9.56 -11.21
N LEU A 142 15.81 10.87 -11.12
CA LEU A 142 14.88 11.81 -10.50
C LEU A 142 13.51 11.88 -11.20
N ASP A 143 13.40 11.37 -12.43
CA ASP A 143 12.15 11.18 -13.18
C ASP A 143 11.48 9.82 -12.95
N GLY A 144 11.97 9.02 -12.00
CA GLY A 144 11.38 7.75 -11.59
C GLY A 144 11.76 6.54 -12.45
N ARG A 145 12.58 6.71 -13.49
CA ARG A 145 13.11 5.60 -14.31
C ARG A 145 14.25 4.87 -13.59
N PRO A 146 14.38 3.55 -13.74
CA PRO A 146 15.50 2.81 -13.17
C PRO A 146 16.85 3.30 -13.74
N ILE A 147 17.90 3.31 -12.91
CA ILE A 147 19.29 3.64 -13.33
C ILE A 147 20.05 2.39 -13.76
N THR A 148 19.74 1.23 -13.17
CA THR A 148 20.30 -0.06 -13.59
C THR A 148 19.23 -0.88 -14.29
N ASN A 149 19.57 -1.47 -15.45
CA ASN A 149 18.70 -2.43 -16.12
C ASN A 149 18.79 -3.78 -15.39
N ASN A 150 18.13 -3.90 -14.24
CA ASN A 150 18.03 -5.16 -13.51
C ASN A 150 16.96 -6.11 -14.12
N GLY A 151 16.82 -6.11 -15.46
CA GLY A 151 15.90 -6.97 -16.19
C GLY A 151 14.45 -6.91 -15.68
N GLU A 152 13.83 -8.09 -15.50
CA GLU A 152 12.44 -8.29 -15.08
C GLU A 152 12.12 -7.75 -13.66
N LEU A 153 13.15 -7.49 -12.85
CA LEU A 153 13.03 -7.01 -11.47
C LEU A 153 13.11 -5.48 -11.36
N ALA A 154 13.41 -4.78 -12.45
CA ALA A 154 13.40 -3.32 -12.44
C ALA A 154 11.96 -2.81 -12.24
N SER A 155 11.78 -2.02 -11.19
CA SER A 155 10.51 -1.36 -10.88
C SER A 155 10.46 0.04 -11.47
N VAL A 156 9.24 0.56 -11.64
CA VAL A 156 8.99 1.88 -12.21
C VAL A 156 8.27 2.72 -11.16
N ILE A 157 8.76 3.93 -10.88
CA ILE A 157 8.06 4.81 -9.96
C ILE A 157 6.85 5.41 -10.67
N PHE A 158 5.70 5.38 -10.00
CA PHE A 158 4.44 5.79 -10.60
C PHE A 158 4.28 7.30 -10.68
N ILE A 159 3.51 7.72 -11.67
CA ILE A 159 3.25 9.10 -11.99
C ILE A 159 1.74 9.33 -11.86
N PRO A 160 1.28 10.24 -10.98
CA PRO A 160 -0.12 10.62 -10.94
C PRO A 160 -0.49 11.45 -12.18
N GLU A 161 -1.78 11.60 -12.45
CA GLU A 161 -2.21 12.54 -13.49
C GLU A 161 -2.02 13.98 -13.01
N TYR A 162 -1.28 14.78 -13.77
CA TYR A 162 -1.10 16.20 -13.49
C TYR A 162 -1.03 17.03 -14.77
N SER A 163 -1.34 18.32 -14.65
CA SER A 163 -1.16 19.33 -15.70
C SER A 163 -0.43 20.55 -15.16
N ILE A 164 0.19 21.31 -16.06
CA ILE A 164 0.85 22.58 -15.75
C ILE A 164 0.29 23.63 -16.70
N GLU A 165 -0.36 24.65 -16.16
CA GLU A 165 -0.91 25.78 -16.90
C GLU A 165 -0.32 27.08 -16.34
N GLY A 166 0.58 27.71 -17.11
CA GLY A 166 1.35 28.84 -16.63
C GLY A 166 2.19 28.47 -15.39
N ASN A 167 1.90 29.11 -14.25
CA ASN A 167 2.56 28.84 -12.97
C ASN A 167 1.74 27.92 -12.05
N GLN A 168 0.69 27.27 -12.53
CA GLN A 168 -0.12 26.37 -11.72
C GLN A 168 0.14 24.91 -12.11
N LEU A 169 0.66 24.14 -11.16
CA LEU A 169 0.67 22.68 -11.20
C LEU A 169 -0.64 22.18 -10.58
N THR A 170 -1.36 21.32 -11.30
CA THR A 170 -2.57 20.67 -10.79
C THR A 170 -2.39 19.16 -10.85
N ILE A 171 -2.41 18.48 -9.70
CA ILE A 171 -2.50 17.02 -9.61
C ILE A 171 -3.98 16.68 -9.51
N LYS A 172 -4.48 15.96 -10.51
CA LYS A 172 -5.92 15.77 -10.68
C LYS A 172 -6.47 14.78 -9.66
N ALA A 173 -7.65 15.10 -9.16
CA ALA A 173 -8.52 14.16 -8.50
C ALA A 173 -8.82 12.99 -9.45
N PRO A 174 -8.61 11.73 -9.02
CA PRO A 174 -8.85 10.60 -9.90
C PRO A 174 -10.34 10.33 -10.07
N LYS A 175 -10.75 10.07 -11.31
CA LYS A 175 -12.04 9.46 -11.63
C LYS A 175 -11.79 8.02 -12.10
N VAL A 176 -12.40 7.06 -11.43
CA VAL A 176 -12.23 5.63 -11.73
C VAL A 176 -13.60 5.01 -11.95
N ASP A 177 -14.03 4.96 -13.21
CA ASP A 177 -15.28 4.33 -13.59
C ASP A 177 -15.15 2.80 -13.59
N ASN A 178 -13.99 2.30 -14.06
CA ASN A 178 -13.69 0.88 -14.17
C ASN A 178 -12.35 0.58 -13.49
N VAL A 179 -12.36 -0.35 -12.54
CA VAL A 179 -11.15 -0.82 -11.86
C VAL A 179 -10.50 -1.93 -12.67
N ILE A 180 -9.22 -1.77 -13.02
CA ILE A 180 -8.43 -2.80 -13.70
C ILE A 180 -8.08 -3.90 -12.69
N ASP A 181 -8.34 -5.16 -13.05
CA ASP A 181 -7.90 -6.29 -12.26
C ASP A 181 -6.46 -6.69 -12.62
N PHE A 182 -5.51 -6.39 -11.74
CA PHE A 182 -4.11 -6.74 -11.95
C PHE A 182 -3.74 -8.16 -11.46
N SER A 183 -4.69 -8.90 -10.87
CA SER A 183 -4.40 -10.25 -10.38
C SER A 183 -4.06 -11.22 -11.52
N PRO A 184 -3.20 -12.23 -11.28
CA PRO A 184 -3.00 -13.30 -12.25
C PRO A 184 -4.25 -14.19 -12.35
N ASN A 185 -4.36 -14.99 -13.41
CA ASN A 185 -5.37 -16.05 -13.47
C ASN A 185 -4.98 -17.19 -12.52
N ILE A 186 -5.40 -17.07 -11.26
CA ILE A 186 -4.99 -17.99 -10.17
C ILE A 186 -5.45 -19.42 -10.44
N LEU A 187 -6.68 -19.60 -10.93
CA LEU A 187 -7.24 -20.93 -11.19
C LEU A 187 -6.48 -21.66 -12.30
N ALA A 188 -6.06 -20.93 -13.34
CA ALA A 188 -5.32 -21.49 -14.47
C ALA A 188 -3.80 -21.65 -14.24
N SER A 189 -3.27 -21.19 -13.10
CA SER A 189 -1.84 -21.35 -12.80
C SER A 189 -1.46 -22.83 -12.56
N ASP A 190 -0.19 -23.18 -12.70
CA ASP A 190 0.32 -24.53 -12.40
C ASP A 190 0.62 -24.75 -10.91
N LEU A 191 0.30 -23.78 -10.06
CA LEU A 191 0.56 -23.86 -8.63
C LEU A 191 -0.29 -24.97 -7.96
N PRO A 192 0.24 -25.63 -6.91
CA PRO A 192 -0.57 -26.52 -6.09
C PRO A 192 -1.82 -25.83 -5.56
N THR A 193 -2.94 -26.56 -5.43
CA THR A 193 -4.24 -26.01 -4.99
C THR A 193 -4.14 -25.19 -3.69
N LYS A 194 -3.35 -25.66 -2.73
CA LYS A 194 -3.08 -24.93 -1.48
C LYS A 194 -2.40 -23.57 -1.72
N SER A 195 -1.42 -23.52 -2.61
CA SER A 195 -0.75 -22.27 -2.99
C SER A 195 -1.69 -21.33 -3.74
N LYS A 196 -2.54 -21.86 -4.63
CA LYS A 196 -3.60 -21.08 -5.30
C LYS A 196 -4.55 -20.45 -4.29
N LEU A 197 -4.93 -21.17 -3.23
CA LEU A 197 -5.78 -20.62 -2.17
C LEU A 197 -5.11 -19.45 -1.45
N PHE A 198 -3.84 -19.60 -1.05
CA PHE A 198 -3.13 -18.49 -0.41
C PHE A 198 -2.97 -17.29 -1.34
N ASP A 199 -2.69 -17.51 -2.62
CA ASP A 199 -2.64 -16.43 -3.60
C ASP A 199 -4.00 -15.75 -3.75
N ALA A 200 -5.09 -16.50 -3.82
CA ALA A 200 -6.45 -15.96 -3.90
C ALA A 200 -6.79 -15.08 -2.70
N ILE A 201 -6.42 -15.50 -1.48
CA ILE A 201 -6.60 -14.67 -0.28
C ILE A 201 -5.68 -13.43 -0.35
N SER A 202 -4.43 -13.59 -0.77
CA SER A 202 -3.48 -12.48 -0.86
C SER A 202 -3.93 -11.40 -1.85
N TRP A 203 -4.66 -11.79 -2.89
CA TRP A 203 -5.24 -10.93 -3.92
C TRP A 203 -6.69 -10.52 -3.66
N ASP A 204 -7.24 -10.89 -2.49
CA ASP A 204 -8.61 -10.57 -2.10
C ASP A 204 -9.68 -11.09 -3.07
N LYS A 205 -9.45 -12.28 -3.63
CA LYS A 205 -10.32 -12.92 -4.64
C LYS A 205 -11.31 -13.88 -3.99
N LEU A 206 -12.33 -13.32 -3.34
CA LEU A 206 -13.36 -14.11 -2.65
C LEU A 206 -13.97 -15.20 -3.54
N ASP A 207 -14.30 -14.91 -4.81
CA ASP A 207 -14.93 -15.88 -5.70
C ASP A 207 -14.01 -17.06 -6.03
N VAL A 208 -12.72 -16.81 -6.16
CA VAL A 208 -11.70 -17.85 -6.35
C VAL A 208 -11.52 -18.65 -5.06
N VAL A 209 -11.50 -17.99 -3.90
CA VAL A 209 -11.45 -18.65 -2.58
C VAL A 209 -12.65 -19.58 -2.39
N LYS A 210 -13.87 -19.11 -2.68
CA LYS A 210 -15.10 -19.92 -2.64
C LYS A 210 -14.99 -21.13 -3.55
N THR A 211 -14.64 -20.91 -4.82
CA THR A 211 -14.49 -21.97 -5.83
C THR A 211 -13.51 -23.06 -5.37
N LEU A 212 -12.37 -22.68 -4.78
CA LEU A 212 -11.36 -23.63 -4.31
C LEU A 212 -11.85 -24.43 -3.09
N ILE A 213 -12.44 -23.76 -2.09
CA ILE A 213 -12.93 -24.40 -0.85
C ILE A 213 -14.15 -25.29 -1.10
N GLU A 214 -15.02 -24.94 -2.05
CA GLU A 214 -16.17 -25.77 -2.44
C GLU A 214 -15.73 -27.09 -3.08
N LYS A 215 -14.64 -27.07 -3.85
CA LYS A 215 -14.04 -28.28 -4.45
C LYS A 215 -13.31 -29.14 -3.43
N ASP A 216 -12.67 -28.53 -2.44
CA ASP A 216 -11.94 -29.24 -1.40
C ASP A 216 -12.04 -28.50 -0.05
N LYS A 217 -12.94 -28.99 0.81
CA LYS A 217 -13.16 -28.42 2.15
C LYS A 217 -11.96 -28.63 3.09
N SER A 218 -11.08 -29.61 2.82
CA SER A 218 -9.89 -29.85 3.66
C SER A 218 -8.95 -28.65 3.66
N LEU A 219 -9.02 -27.81 2.62
CA LEU A 219 -8.25 -26.59 2.49
C LEU A 219 -8.50 -25.59 3.63
N LEU A 220 -9.65 -25.62 4.31
CA LEU A 220 -9.94 -24.75 5.47
C LEU A 220 -8.95 -24.93 6.62
N SER A 221 -8.30 -26.11 6.71
CA SER A 221 -7.25 -26.39 7.70
C SER A 221 -5.84 -25.95 7.27
N SER A 222 -5.70 -25.38 6.07
CA SER A 222 -4.41 -25.01 5.49
C SER A 222 -3.70 -23.91 6.28
N THR A 223 -2.41 -24.14 6.51
CA THR A 223 -1.49 -23.16 7.10
C THR A 223 -0.33 -22.82 6.17
N THR A 224 0.16 -21.59 6.26
CA THR A 224 1.40 -21.16 5.61
C THR A 224 2.61 -21.87 6.22
N SER A 225 3.79 -21.70 5.62
CA SER A 225 5.05 -22.25 6.15
C SER A 225 5.40 -21.75 7.55
N VAL A 226 4.92 -20.57 7.95
CA VAL A 226 5.07 -20.00 9.29
C VAL A 226 3.87 -20.27 10.20
N GLY A 227 2.99 -21.19 9.82
CA GLY A 227 1.86 -21.62 10.65
C GLY A 227 0.66 -20.68 10.67
N CYS A 228 0.62 -19.62 9.86
CA CYS A 228 -0.57 -18.77 9.76
C CYS A 228 -1.73 -19.52 9.07
N ASN A 229 -2.95 -19.48 9.63
CA ASN A 229 -4.13 -19.99 8.92
C ASN A 229 -4.71 -18.97 7.93
N LEU A 230 -5.83 -19.31 7.28
CA LEU A 230 -6.48 -18.46 6.28
C LEU A 230 -6.97 -17.12 6.88
N VAL A 231 -7.45 -17.13 8.12
CA VAL A 231 -7.97 -15.93 8.81
C VAL A 231 -6.86 -14.93 9.12
N HIS A 232 -5.63 -15.37 9.42
CA HIS A 232 -4.47 -14.47 9.52
C HIS A 232 -4.27 -13.67 8.23
N LEU A 233 -4.26 -14.36 7.09
CA LEU A 233 -4.03 -13.71 5.79
C LEU A 233 -5.18 -12.76 5.44
N ALA A 234 -6.41 -13.20 5.68
CA ALA A 234 -7.63 -12.44 5.41
C ALA A 234 -7.83 -11.22 6.32
N SER A 235 -7.18 -11.18 7.49
CA SER A 235 -7.28 -10.06 8.45
C SER A 235 -6.83 -8.73 7.83
N SER A 236 -5.97 -8.78 6.81
CA SER A 236 -5.49 -7.62 6.04
C SER A 236 -6.31 -7.27 4.79
N LYS A 237 -7.37 -8.03 4.50
CA LYS A 237 -8.14 -7.99 3.23
C LYS A 237 -9.54 -7.41 3.43
N SER A 238 -10.43 -7.61 2.47
CA SER A 238 -11.84 -7.23 2.58
C SER A 238 -12.52 -7.91 3.78
N LYS A 239 -13.52 -7.22 4.35
CA LYS A 239 -14.33 -7.78 5.44
C LYS A 239 -15.13 -8.99 4.96
N GLU A 240 -15.55 -8.98 3.70
CA GLU A 240 -16.33 -10.05 3.05
C GLU A 240 -15.52 -11.35 2.97
N LEU A 241 -14.24 -11.26 2.57
CA LEU A 241 -13.37 -12.44 2.53
C LEU A 241 -13.06 -12.96 3.93
N LEU A 242 -12.81 -12.05 4.88
CA LEU A 242 -12.60 -12.42 6.28
C LEU A 242 -13.84 -13.10 6.88
N SER A 243 -15.03 -12.52 6.72
CA SER A 243 -16.31 -13.07 7.15
C SER A 243 -16.52 -14.46 6.60
N TYR A 244 -16.39 -14.63 5.28
CA TYR A 244 -16.57 -15.93 4.66
C TYR A 244 -15.71 -17.03 5.29
N LEU A 245 -14.44 -16.76 5.59
CA LEU A 245 -13.55 -17.77 6.19
C LEU A 245 -13.91 -18.07 7.66
N ILE A 246 -14.32 -17.06 8.42
CA ILE A 246 -14.78 -17.23 9.80
C ILE A 246 -16.10 -18.02 9.82
N ASP A 247 -17.04 -17.73 8.92
CA ASP A 247 -18.32 -18.45 8.75
C ASP A 247 -18.10 -19.92 8.36
N LYS A 248 -16.96 -20.24 7.72
CA LYS A 248 -16.54 -21.62 7.44
C LYS A 248 -15.81 -22.29 8.60
N GLY A 249 -15.72 -21.65 9.77
CA GLY A 249 -15.16 -22.23 10.99
C GLY A 249 -13.64 -22.17 11.09
N VAL A 250 -12.96 -21.32 10.30
CA VAL A 250 -11.52 -21.13 10.45
C VAL A 250 -11.24 -20.35 11.75
N SER A 251 -10.38 -20.88 12.61
CA SER A 251 -10.09 -20.29 13.93
C SER A 251 -9.59 -18.84 13.87
N THR A 252 -10.15 -17.98 14.73
CA THR A 252 -9.76 -16.58 14.94
C THR A 252 -8.67 -16.41 15.99
N THR A 253 -8.33 -17.48 16.72
CA THR A 253 -7.40 -17.44 17.87
C THR A 253 -6.09 -18.19 17.62
N LYS A 254 -5.92 -18.85 16.47
CA LYS A 254 -4.68 -19.55 16.17
C LYS A 254 -3.49 -18.59 16.31
N VAL A 255 -2.42 -19.04 16.94
CA VAL A 255 -1.14 -18.34 16.99
C VAL A 255 -0.24 -18.89 15.88
N CYS A 256 0.42 -18.03 15.11
CA CYS A 256 1.42 -18.50 14.14
C CYS A 256 2.81 -18.66 14.80
N ASN A 257 3.77 -19.24 14.08
CA ASN A 257 5.10 -19.53 14.65
C ASN A 257 5.83 -18.26 15.12
N ASN A 258 5.49 -17.11 14.56
CA ASN A 258 6.02 -15.79 14.95
C ASN A 258 5.22 -15.13 16.08
N ARG A 259 4.35 -15.88 16.77
CA ARG A 259 3.51 -15.41 17.89
C ARG A 259 2.46 -14.36 17.53
N TYR A 260 2.19 -14.15 16.24
CA TYR A 260 1.10 -13.29 15.80
C TYR A 260 -0.24 -14.02 15.81
N THR A 261 -1.29 -13.25 16.06
CA THR A 261 -2.69 -13.64 15.96
C THR A 261 -3.35 -12.90 14.79
N PRO A 262 -4.51 -13.36 14.29
CA PRO A 262 -5.21 -12.64 13.23
C PRO A 262 -5.52 -11.18 13.57
N ILE A 263 -5.93 -10.90 14.82
CA ILE A 263 -6.25 -9.53 15.24
C ILE A 263 -5.01 -8.62 15.23
N MET A 264 -3.84 -9.11 15.66
CA MET A 264 -2.59 -8.35 15.57
C MET A 264 -2.28 -7.96 14.12
N LEU A 265 -2.47 -8.89 13.17
CA LEU A 265 -2.26 -8.60 11.75
C LEU A 265 -3.25 -7.56 11.21
N SER A 266 -4.52 -7.58 11.61
CA SER A 266 -5.47 -6.52 11.21
C SER A 266 -5.06 -5.15 11.73
N MET A 267 -4.54 -5.07 12.96
CA MET A 267 -4.07 -3.82 13.56
C MET A 267 -2.80 -3.30 12.86
N MET A 268 -1.87 -4.18 12.53
CA MET A 268 -0.62 -3.85 11.81
C MET A 268 -0.87 -3.07 10.50
N VAL A 269 -1.94 -3.41 9.78
CA VAL A 269 -2.34 -2.76 8.51
C VAL A 269 -3.44 -1.71 8.68
N GLY A 270 -3.82 -1.39 9.92
CA GLY A 270 -4.85 -0.39 10.21
C GLY A 270 -6.27 -0.80 9.83
N LYS A 271 -6.54 -2.11 9.66
CA LYS A 271 -7.87 -2.67 9.37
C LYS A 271 -8.70 -2.81 10.65
N HIS A 272 -8.95 -1.69 11.32
CA HIS A 272 -9.64 -1.66 12.62
C HIS A 272 -11.05 -2.29 12.58
N GLU A 273 -11.77 -2.15 11.47
CA GLU A 273 -13.09 -2.80 11.28
C GLU A 273 -12.98 -4.33 11.28
N ASN A 274 -11.94 -4.88 10.66
CA ASN A 274 -11.65 -6.31 10.71
C ASN A 274 -11.22 -6.74 12.11
N ALA A 275 -10.49 -5.90 12.85
CA ALA A 275 -10.11 -6.16 14.23
C ALA A 275 -11.35 -6.27 15.14
N SER A 276 -12.27 -5.31 15.05
CA SER A 276 -13.57 -5.37 15.74
C SER A 276 -14.38 -6.60 15.35
N PHE A 277 -14.42 -6.93 14.05
CA PHE A 277 -15.11 -8.12 13.58
C PHE A 277 -14.51 -9.42 14.15
N LEU A 278 -13.18 -9.51 14.24
CA LEU A 278 -12.47 -10.63 14.87
C LEU A 278 -12.79 -10.74 16.36
N LEU A 279 -12.89 -9.63 17.09
CA LEU A 279 -13.29 -9.62 18.51
C LEU A 279 -14.71 -10.17 18.70
N ASN A 280 -15.64 -9.80 17.82
CA ASN A 280 -17.01 -10.32 17.83
C ASN A 280 -17.05 -11.84 17.59
N HIS A 281 -16.01 -12.40 16.97
CA HIS A 281 -15.86 -13.82 16.66
C HIS A 281 -14.78 -14.50 17.52
N GLY A 282 -14.59 -14.03 18.76
CA GLY A 282 -13.82 -14.73 19.79
C GLY A 282 -12.30 -14.52 19.75
N ALA A 283 -11.79 -13.59 18.95
CA ALA A 283 -10.39 -13.20 19.03
C ALA A 283 -10.06 -12.64 20.42
N LYS A 284 -8.83 -12.89 20.88
CA LYS A 284 -8.34 -12.51 22.22
C LYS A 284 -7.40 -11.33 22.13
N ILE A 285 -7.53 -10.38 23.07
CA ILE A 285 -6.61 -9.23 23.21
C ILE A 285 -5.62 -9.38 24.36
N ASN A 286 -5.92 -10.23 25.33
CA ASN A 286 -5.00 -10.53 26.43
C ASN A 286 -4.01 -11.62 25.99
N ALA A 287 -2.85 -11.71 26.63
CA ALA A 287 -1.88 -12.78 26.37
C ALA A 287 -2.49 -14.16 26.65
N TYR A 288 -2.16 -15.15 25.83
CA TYR A 288 -2.61 -16.54 25.99
C TYR A 288 -1.66 -17.52 25.29
N CYS A 289 -1.73 -18.80 25.65
CA CYS A 289 -1.01 -19.88 24.99
C CYS A 289 -1.98 -20.94 24.47
N GLU A 290 -1.68 -21.50 23.29
CA GLU A 290 -2.37 -22.63 22.67
C GLU A 290 -1.31 -23.59 22.13
N ASN A 291 -1.28 -24.84 22.62
CA ASN A 291 -0.33 -25.88 22.18
C ASN A 291 1.13 -25.39 22.12
N GLU A 292 1.65 -24.86 23.24
CA GLU A 292 3.02 -24.31 23.39
C GLU A 292 3.30 -23.02 22.60
N GLN A 293 2.35 -22.54 21.79
CA GLN A 293 2.45 -21.26 21.09
C GLN A 293 1.74 -20.16 21.89
N CYS A 294 2.51 -19.19 22.37
CA CYS A 294 1.98 -18.08 23.15
C CYS A 294 1.90 -16.80 22.33
N ALA A 295 0.74 -16.15 22.36
CA ALA A 295 0.56 -14.78 21.91
C ALA A 295 0.72 -13.82 23.10
N LYS A 296 1.40 -12.71 22.87
CA LYS A 296 1.42 -11.56 23.79
C LYS A 296 0.07 -10.85 23.80
N SER A 297 -0.14 -9.91 24.72
CA SER A 297 -1.34 -9.08 24.65
C SER A 297 -1.30 -8.17 23.41
N LEU A 298 -2.46 -7.76 22.91
CA LEU A 298 -2.54 -6.79 21.82
C LEU A 298 -1.93 -5.44 22.23
N LEU A 299 -2.04 -5.07 23.50
CA LEU A 299 -1.39 -3.87 24.05
C LEU A 299 0.14 -3.96 23.93
N ASP A 300 0.75 -5.06 24.41
CA ASP A 300 2.20 -5.27 24.31
C ASP A 300 2.68 -5.30 22.85
N TYR A 301 1.87 -5.84 21.94
CA TYR A 301 2.17 -5.83 20.52
C TYR A 301 2.23 -4.40 19.95
N LEU A 302 1.22 -3.58 20.25
CA LEU A 302 1.17 -2.19 19.77
C LEU A 302 2.31 -1.35 20.34
N GLU A 303 2.59 -1.47 21.64
CA GLU A 303 3.64 -0.67 22.29
C GLU A 303 5.05 -1.11 21.88
N TYR A 304 5.36 -2.40 22.02
CA TYR A 304 6.75 -2.87 21.90
C TYR A 304 7.15 -3.29 20.49
N GLU A 305 6.21 -3.72 19.64
CA GLU A 305 6.54 -4.10 18.26
C GLU A 305 6.12 -3.06 17.23
N GLN A 306 5.03 -2.33 17.44
CA GLN A 306 4.66 -1.21 16.55
C GLN A 306 5.25 0.13 17.02
N GLY A 307 5.78 0.22 18.24
CA GLY A 307 6.40 1.43 18.78
C GLY A 307 5.39 2.53 19.11
N TYR A 308 4.12 2.18 19.31
CA TYR A 308 3.07 3.13 19.64
C TYR A 308 3.16 3.56 21.10
N SER A 309 2.74 4.80 21.40
CA SER A 309 2.68 5.23 22.80
C SER A 309 1.59 4.45 23.54
N PRO A 310 1.69 4.31 24.88
CA PRO A 310 0.65 3.67 25.67
C PRO A 310 -0.73 4.31 25.49
N GLU A 311 -0.80 5.64 25.40
CA GLU A 311 -2.05 6.38 25.21
C GLU A 311 -2.70 6.05 23.86
N TYR A 312 -1.91 6.08 22.79
CA TYR A 312 -2.40 5.76 21.45
C TYR A 312 -2.80 4.29 21.32
N SER A 313 -2.05 3.39 21.96
CA SER A 313 -2.37 1.96 21.99
C SER A 313 -3.69 1.69 22.71
N ALA A 314 -3.93 2.36 23.85
CA ALA A 314 -5.19 2.28 24.58
C ALA A 314 -6.37 2.83 23.75
N GLU A 315 -6.19 3.98 23.09
CA GLU A 315 -7.21 4.56 22.20
C GLU A 315 -7.60 3.60 21.06
N LEU A 316 -6.60 2.97 20.42
CA LEU A 316 -6.86 1.99 19.36
C LEU A 316 -7.63 0.77 19.86
N ILE A 317 -7.29 0.26 21.05
CA ILE A 317 -8.00 -0.88 21.67
C ILE A 317 -9.43 -0.49 22.04
N GLU A 318 -9.65 0.71 22.59
CA GLU A 318 -10.98 1.22 22.90
C GLU A 318 -11.83 1.36 21.63
N LYS A 319 -11.25 1.93 20.57
CA LYS A 319 -11.92 2.10 19.27
C LYS A 319 -12.43 0.78 18.69
N ILE A 320 -11.61 -0.28 18.73
CA ILE A 320 -12.04 -1.58 18.21
C ILE A 320 -13.05 -2.29 19.14
N ASN A 321 -13.08 -1.96 20.44
CA ASN A 321 -14.06 -2.46 21.39
C ASN A 321 -15.42 -1.75 21.27
N ILE A 322 -15.45 -0.45 20.98
CA ILE A 322 -16.72 0.27 20.74
C ILE A 322 -17.43 -0.29 19.49
N GLY A 323 -16.67 -0.65 18.46
CA GLY A 323 -17.18 -1.34 17.28
C GLY A 323 -17.83 -2.71 17.57
N ARG A 324 -17.55 -3.32 18.73
CA ARG A 324 -18.19 -4.56 19.21
C ARG A 324 -19.58 -4.34 19.81
N LEU A 325 -19.85 -3.18 20.40
CA LEU A 325 -21.12 -2.90 21.09
C LEU A 325 -22.22 -2.36 20.17
N THR A 326 -21.88 -2.04 18.92
CA THR A 326 -22.75 -1.33 17.96
C THR A 326 -23.26 -2.20 16.81
N GLN A 327 -23.02 -3.52 16.85
CA GLN A 327 -23.51 -4.54 15.90
C GLN A 327 -24.28 -5.62 16.65
#